data_AF-A0A7C5LXX2-F1
#
_entry.id   AF-A0A7C5LXX2-F1
#
_cell.length_a   1.000
_cell.length_b   1.000
_cell.length_c   1.000
_cell.angle_alpha   90.00
_cell.angle_beta   90.00
_cell.angle_gamma   90.00
#
_symmetry.space_group_name_H-M   'P 1'
#
loop_
_entity.id
_entity.type
_entity.pdbx_description
1 polymer ?
#
loop_
_entity_poly.entity_id
_entity_poly.type
_entity_poly.pdbx_seq_one_letter_code
_entity_poly.pdbx_strand_id
1 'polypeptide(L)'
;MMNTKTFAVLGFAAIVSACTDIQDKTVDRQFGGKQDLSNLVAGIWIDPNGCQHWIIDDGLEGYLSARLDRYGKPVCTDAYPTGYAIGSYKDGQDIADFL
;
A
#
# COMPACT_ATOMS: atom_id res chain seq x y z
N MET A 1 3.29 3.62 -38.60
CA MET A 1 4.65 3.54 -38.02
C MET A 1 4.90 4.83 -37.25
N MET A 2 5.00 4.76 -35.93
CA MET A 2 5.18 5.96 -35.10
C MET A 2 6.66 6.36 -35.09
N ASN A 3 6.91 7.65 -35.28
CA ASN A 3 8.22 8.28 -35.43
C ASN A 3 8.94 8.42 -34.07
N THR A 4 10.27 8.23 -34.05
CA THR A 4 11.10 8.25 -32.82
C THR A 4 10.92 9.52 -31.99
N LYS A 5 10.68 10.67 -32.64
CA LYS A 5 10.39 11.95 -31.96
C LYS A 5 9.08 11.90 -31.19
N THR A 6 8.07 11.22 -31.72
CA THR A 6 6.75 11.07 -31.10
C THR A 6 6.83 10.17 -29.87
N PHE A 7 7.64 9.10 -29.91
CA PHE A 7 7.95 8.30 -28.72
C PHE A 7 8.68 9.09 -27.64
N ALA A 8 9.66 9.92 -28.02
CA ALA A 8 10.38 10.76 -27.07
C ALA A 8 9.48 11.80 -26.40
N VAL A 9 8.57 12.43 -27.14
CA VAL A 9 7.61 13.41 -26.61
C VAL A 9 6.57 12.76 -25.70
N LEU A 10 6.01 11.62 -26.09
CA LEU A 10 5.06 10.86 -25.25
C LEU A 10 5.71 10.36 -23.97
N GLY A 11 6.94 9.86 -24.04
CA GLY A 11 7.71 9.43 -22.87
C GLY A 11 7.99 10.59 -21.92
N PHE A 12 8.39 11.74 -22.44
CA PHE A 12 8.66 12.92 -21.61
C PHE A 12 7.38 13.48 -20.96
N ALA A 13 6.28 13.55 -21.69
CA ALA A 13 4.99 13.99 -21.14
C ALA A 13 4.47 13.05 -20.03
N ALA A 14 4.71 11.74 -20.15
CA ALA A 14 4.35 10.77 -19.11
C ALA A 14 5.21 10.90 -17.84
N ILE A 15 6.45 11.37 -17.93
CA ILE A 15 7.35 11.53 -16.77
C ILE A 15 7.03 12.81 -15.98
N VAL A 16 6.53 13.87 -16.63
CA VAL A 16 6.27 15.17 -16.01
C VAL A 16 4.91 15.25 -15.28
N SER A 17 4.04 14.24 -15.42
CA SER A 17 2.69 14.24 -14.82
C SER A 17 2.64 13.90 -13.31
N ALA A 18 3.77 13.69 -12.65
CA ALA A 18 3.82 13.21 -11.26
C ALA A 18 3.47 14.27 -10.19
N CYS A 19 3.31 15.55 -10.54
CA CYS A 19 2.81 16.57 -9.61
C CYS A 19 1.28 16.54 -9.59
N THR A 20 0.69 15.83 -8.64
CA THR A 20 -0.77 15.75 -8.46
C THR A 20 -1.21 16.44 -7.16
N ASP A 21 -2.49 16.82 -7.09
CA ASP A 21 -3.09 17.48 -5.93
C ASP A 21 -3.13 16.58 -4.68
N ILE A 22 -3.40 17.20 -3.52
CA ILE A 22 -3.70 16.51 -2.27
C ILE A 22 -4.87 15.53 -2.51
N GLN A 23 -4.62 14.24 -2.31
CA GLN A 23 -5.62 13.19 -2.46
C GLN A 23 -6.23 12.84 -1.10
N ASP A 24 -7.54 12.56 -1.10
CA ASP A 24 -8.21 11.96 0.05
C ASP A 24 -7.77 10.50 0.20
N LYS A 25 -7.12 10.17 1.32
CA LYS A 25 -6.59 8.84 1.63
C LYS A 25 -7.57 7.95 2.41
N THR A 26 -8.79 8.43 2.66
CA THR A 26 -9.87 7.61 3.24
C THR A 26 -10.55 6.73 2.19
N VAL A 27 -10.49 7.14 0.93
CA VAL A 27 -11.09 6.44 -0.20
C VAL A 27 -10.00 5.71 -0.97
N ASP A 28 -10.15 4.38 -1.02
CA ASP A 28 -9.39 3.53 -1.91
C ASP A 28 -9.97 3.63 -3.34
N ARG A 29 -9.09 3.77 -4.33
CA ARG A 29 -9.44 4.02 -5.73
C ARG A 29 -8.99 2.90 -6.64
N GLN A 30 -9.12 1.66 -6.18
CA GLN A 30 -8.59 0.52 -6.90
C GLN A 30 -9.33 0.14 -8.19
N PHE A 31 -8.77 -0.86 -8.87
CA PHE A 31 -9.30 -1.42 -10.11
C PHE A 31 -10.50 -2.32 -9.84
N GLY A 32 -11.69 -1.72 -9.72
CA GLY A 32 -12.94 -2.47 -9.47
C GLY A 32 -14.03 -1.60 -8.87
N GLY A 33 -13.66 -0.48 -8.27
CA GLY A 33 -14.57 0.50 -7.71
C GLY A 33 -13.87 1.40 -6.71
N LYS A 34 -14.64 2.31 -6.11
CA LYS A 34 -14.18 3.05 -4.94
C LYS A 34 -14.69 2.32 -3.71
N GLN A 35 -13.82 2.06 -2.75
CA GLN A 35 -14.21 1.52 -1.45
C GLN A 35 -13.57 2.34 -0.32
N ASP A 36 -14.15 2.24 0.87
CA ASP A 36 -13.58 2.85 2.06
C ASP A 36 -12.52 1.91 2.65
N LEU A 37 -11.40 2.46 3.08
CA LEU A 37 -10.31 1.69 3.72
C LEU A 37 -10.81 0.89 4.94
N SER A 38 -11.89 1.34 5.59
CA SER A 38 -12.51 0.63 6.73
C SER A 38 -13.10 -0.73 6.37
N ASN A 39 -13.34 -1.01 5.08
CA ASN A 39 -13.93 -2.27 4.63
C ASN A 39 -12.86 -3.35 4.38
N LEU A 40 -11.58 -2.99 4.37
CA LEU A 40 -10.46 -3.90 4.17
C LEU A 40 -9.98 -4.51 5.50
N VAL A 41 -9.34 -5.67 5.40
CA VAL A 41 -8.83 -6.40 6.56
C VAL A 41 -7.36 -6.09 6.78
N ALA A 42 -7.04 -5.51 7.94
CA ALA A 42 -5.65 -5.26 8.33
C ALA A 42 -5.02 -6.49 9.01
N GLY A 43 -3.80 -6.82 8.61
CA GLY A 43 -2.90 -7.69 9.36
C GLY A 43 -1.82 -6.91 10.09
N ILE A 44 -0.88 -7.65 10.68
CA ILE A 44 0.29 -7.09 11.38
C ILE A 44 1.55 -7.55 10.67
N TRP A 45 2.38 -6.60 10.25
CA TRP A 45 3.75 -6.85 9.85
C TRP A 45 4.71 -6.46 10.98
N ILE A 46 5.71 -7.29 11.25
CA ILE A 46 6.73 -7.01 12.25
C ILE A 46 8.01 -6.64 11.50
N ASP A 47 8.49 -5.41 11.70
CA ASP A 47 9.70 -4.93 11.04
C ASP A 47 10.98 -5.58 11.60
N PRO A 48 12.15 -5.37 10.97
CA PRO A 48 13.42 -5.92 11.46
C PRO A 48 13.84 -5.45 12.86
N ASN A 49 13.22 -4.38 13.38
CA ASN A 49 13.46 -3.89 14.75
C ASN A 49 12.49 -4.53 15.76
N GLY A 50 11.61 -5.44 15.32
CA GLY A 50 10.58 -6.06 16.16
C GLY A 50 9.33 -5.20 16.36
N CYS A 51 9.16 -4.10 15.63
CA CYS A 51 8.04 -3.20 15.80
C CYS A 51 6.90 -3.50 14.82
N GLN A 52 5.66 -3.40 15.31
CA GLN A 52 4.46 -3.78 14.59
C GLN A 52 3.95 -2.63 13.72
N HIS A 53 3.48 -3.00 12.53
CA HIS A 53 2.82 -2.12 11.57
C HIS A 53 1.50 -2.77 11.15
N TRP A 54 0.44 -1.96 11.06
CA TRP A 54 -0.76 -2.35 10.34
C TRP A 54 -0.43 -2.41 8.86
N ILE A 55 -0.81 -3.51 8.22
CA ILE A 55 -0.64 -3.70 6.77
C ILE A 55 -1.95 -4.16 6.15
N ILE A 56 -2.27 -3.60 4.99
CA ILE A 56 -3.32 -4.07 4.09
C ILE A 56 -2.69 -4.17 2.71
N ASP A 57 -3.01 -5.22 1.99
CA ASP A 57 -2.53 -5.50 0.65
C ASP A 57 -3.72 -5.86 -0.24
N ASP A 58 -4.12 -4.92 -1.10
CA ASP A 58 -5.22 -5.07 -2.06
C ASP A 58 -4.70 -5.52 -3.44
N GLY A 59 -3.51 -6.13 -3.47
CA GLY A 59 -2.83 -6.59 -4.68
C GLY A 59 -1.85 -5.54 -5.21
N LEU A 60 -2.35 -4.58 -6.01
CA LEU A 60 -1.45 -3.56 -6.59
C LEU A 60 -1.14 -2.41 -5.61
N GLU A 61 -2.08 -2.09 -4.73
CA GLU A 61 -1.95 -1.01 -3.73
C GLU A 61 -1.84 -1.60 -2.32
N GLY A 62 -0.91 -1.08 -1.55
CA GLY A 62 -0.66 -1.50 -0.17
C GLY A 62 -0.71 -0.32 0.79
N TYR A 63 -1.31 -0.54 1.96
CA TYR A 63 -1.38 0.43 3.03
C TYR A 63 -0.51 -0.03 4.19
N LEU A 64 0.27 0.89 4.76
CA LEU A 64 1.11 0.61 5.92
C LEU A 64 1.08 1.77 6.90
N SER A 65 0.89 1.45 8.18
CA SER A 65 0.99 2.44 9.26
C SER A 65 1.59 1.81 10.51
N ALA A 66 2.41 2.57 11.23
CA ALA A 66 2.98 2.10 12.49
C ALA A 66 1.86 1.82 13.50
N ARG A 67 1.91 0.66 14.16
CA ARG A 67 0.98 0.36 15.26
C ARG A 67 1.50 1.03 16.52
N LEU A 68 0.76 2.03 16.99
CA LEU A 68 1.14 2.83 18.14
C LEU A 68 0.34 2.43 19.38
N ASP A 69 0.97 2.55 20.54
CA ASP A 69 0.28 2.48 21.82
C ASP A 69 -0.49 3.79 22.11
N ARG A 70 -1.20 3.83 23.24
CA ARG A 70 -1.98 5.00 23.65
C ARG A 70 -1.15 6.27 23.90
N TYR A 71 0.17 6.16 23.96
CA TYR A 71 1.10 7.27 24.18
C TYR A 71 1.83 7.66 22.88
N GLY A 72 1.48 7.05 21.75
CA GLY A 72 2.11 7.31 20.46
C GLY A 72 3.46 6.60 20.26
N LYS A 73 3.82 5.65 21.12
CA LYS A 73 5.04 4.85 20.93
C LYS A 73 4.77 3.62 20.06
N PRO A 74 5.72 3.20 19.20
CA PRO A 74 5.59 1.95 18.46
C PRO A 74 5.38 0.76 19.40
N VAL A 75 4.44 -0.11 19.04
CA VAL A 75 4.25 -1.39 19.73
C VAL A 75 5.26 -2.39 19.17
N CYS A 76 6.21 -2.83 19.98
CA CYS A 76 7.24 -3.78 19.55
C CYS A 76 7.18 -5.09 20.37
N THR A 77 7.61 -6.19 19.77
CA THR A 77 7.52 -7.54 20.34
C THR A 77 8.61 -8.47 19.83
N ASP A 78 9.08 -9.35 20.70
CA ASP A 78 10.00 -10.46 20.36
C ASP A 78 9.26 -11.81 20.29
N ALA A 79 7.93 -11.82 20.44
CA ALA A 79 7.13 -13.04 20.50
C ALA A 79 6.88 -13.68 19.13
N TYR A 80 7.17 -12.97 18.05
CA TYR A 80 6.89 -13.36 16.68
C TYR A 80 8.10 -13.08 15.78
N PRO A 81 8.30 -13.84 14.68
CA PRO A 81 9.42 -13.61 13.76
C PRO A 81 9.37 -12.22 13.11
N THR A 82 10.52 -11.54 13.07
CA THR A 82 10.69 -10.29 12.33
C THR A 82 10.68 -10.53 10.82
N GLY A 83 10.16 -9.58 10.06
CA GLY A 83 10.09 -9.61 8.60
C GLY A 83 8.86 -10.32 8.04
N TYR A 84 7.93 -10.79 8.89
CA TYR A 84 6.74 -11.52 8.47
C TYR A 84 5.46 -10.73 8.75
N ALA A 85 4.47 -10.92 7.87
CA ALA A 85 3.10 -10.43 8.05
C ALA A 85 2.20 -11.58 8.54
N ILE A 86 1.31 -11.26 9.48
CA ILE A 86 0.34 -12.19 10.08
C ILE A 86 -1.08 -11.62 9.96
N GLY A 87 -2.07 -12.52 9.90
CA GLY A 87 -3.48 -12.17 9.68
C GLY A 87 -3.86 -12.15 8.20
N SER A 88 -5.13 -11.88 7.91
CA SER A 88 -5.65 -11.88 6.55
C SER A 88 -5.48 -10.54 5.84
N TYR A 89 -4.25 -10.01 5.82
CA TYR A 89 -3.95 -8.71 5.22
C TYR A 89 -4.20 -8.64 3.70
N LYS A 90 -4.38 -9.79 3.05
CA LYS A 90 -4.75 -9.96 1.64
C LYS A 90 -6.24 -10.22 1.43
N ASP A 91 -7.09 -10.14 2.46
CA ASP A 91 -8.53 -10.33 2.23
C ASP A 91 -9.11 -9.06 1.59
N GLY A 92 -9.82 -9.23 0.48
CA GLY A 92 -10.46 -8.14 -0.26
C GLY A 92 -9.75 -7.68 -1.53
N GLN A 93 -8.69 -8.38 -1.98
CA GLN A 93 -7.95 -8.01 -3.20
C GLN A 93 -8.84 -7.99 -4.45
N ASP A 94 -8.90 -6.88 -5.18
CA ASP A 94 -9.50 -6.88 -6.53
C ASP A 94 -8.51 -7.41 -7.59
N ILE A 95 -7.21 -7.29 -7.31
CA ILE A 95 -6.14 -7.79 -8.17
C ILE A 95 -5.42 -8.92 -7.45
N ALA A 96 -5.46 -10.12 -8.03
CA ALA A 96 -4.72 -11.25 -7.47
C ALA A 96 -3.20 -11.03 -7.55
N ASP A 97 -2.51 -11.28 -6.43
CA ASP A 97 -1.06 -11.37 -6.40
C ASP A 97 -0.59 -12.66 -7.07
N PHE A 98 0.00 -12.52 -8.25
CA PHE A 98 0.59 -13.65 -8.99
C PHE A 98 2.10 -13.83 -8.73
N LEU A 99 2.68 -13.02 -7.86
CA LEU A 99 4.11 -12.99 -7.52
C LEU A 99 4.36 -13.35 -6.06
#